data_AF-A0A9P1H0J9-F1
#
_entry.id   AF-A0A9P1H0J9-F1
#
_cell.length_a   1.000
_cell.length_b   1.000
_cell.length_c   1.000
_cell.angle_alpha   90.00
_cell.angle_beta   90.00
_cell.angle_gamma   90.00
#
_symmetry.space_group_name_H-M   'P 1'
#
loop_
_entity.id
_entity.type
_entity.pdbx_description
1 polymer ?
#
loop_
_entity_poly.entity_id
_entity_poly.type
_entity_poly.pdbx_seq_one_letter_code
_entity_poly.pdbx_strand_id
1 'polypeptide(L)'
;MGIKSVNSREAPYLVFINTWKHIRESGLDAAMGISALVMLYLIRWVFTTWAHKVPKHQRLLFFLNTLRSVFVILLYTLISWLVNMHRKDHPAFKILGSVPRGFQAVGVPVIDTTLIGAFARFLPASVIVLLVEHIAISKSFGRLNNYVIDPSQEMVAIGSKAGVRTPASGVITGAVVLLATYTLTSLFFYIPSASLAAVIIHAVADLVTSPNTVYQFWKVSPLEVLIFFIGVFVSVFSNIENGIYATVCISAAILFFRTLKARGSFLGKVRVHSVLGDHIIGEDHRKVVGSYGTFGSSDHAVRSVFLPITHDDGHNPQIDIQNPYPGIFIYRFTEGYERLGDRPWNDPGPSRTKRKAQRNGGDTFDEEDGMPTLKAIILDFSSVNHVDITSVQRLIDVRNQLDRYTAPETVDWHFACISNRWTKRALVSAGFGCWRGGTEGREHQWRSIFSVAEIGVIKEANGEDDEGGEVEAEGASVVTPIATPGQGVKRRRHSKTKRKGAIIQGLNRPLFHVDLTNALQSAIANVEARHDIEHSVGVTTSTGS
;
A
#
# COMPACT_ATOMS: atom_id res chain seq x y z
N MET A 1 21.85 38.49 14.98
CA MET A 1 23.24 38.64 15.47
C MET A 1 23.98 39.83 14.88
N GLY A 2 23.59 40.34 13.70
CA GLY A 2 24.17 41.60 13.16
C GLY A 2 25.52 41.44 12.44
N ILE A 3 25.98 40.20 12.26
CA ILE A 3 27.25 39.87 11.61
C ILE A 3 27.13 40.15 10.10
N LYS A 4 27.92 41.09 9.58
CA LYS A 4 27.86 41.53 8.17
C LYS A 4 28.66 40.62 7.23
N SER A 5 29.63 39.88 7.75
CA SER A 5 30.56 39.02 7.02
C SER A 5 29.98 37.66 6.62
N VAL A 6 28.80 37.30 7.13
CA VAL A 6 28.18 35.99 6.86
C VAL A 6 27.18 36.10 5.70
N ASN A 7 27.43 35.32 4.65
CA ASN A 7 26.51 35.16 3.53
C ASN A 7 25.42 34.13 3.89
N SER A 8 24.18 34.59 4.08
CA SER A 8 23.04 33.71 4.42
C SER A 8 22.47 32.91 3.26
N ARG A 9 23.06 33.01 2.05
CA ARG A 9 22.66 32.23 0.86
C ARG A 9 23.54 31.01 0.62
N GLU A 10 24.56 30.80 1.45
CA GLU A 10 25.40 29.60 1.39
C GLU A 10 24.68 28.38 1.98
N ALA A 11 25.25 27.20 1.75
CA ALA A 11 24.77 25.96 2.36
C ALA A 11 24.69 26.13 3.90
N PRO A 12 23.66 25.56 4.57
CA PRO A 12 23.41 25.80 6.00
C PRO A 12 24.62 25.56 6.90
N TYR A 13 25.42 24.52 6.63
CA TYR A 13 26.63 24.24 7.40
C TYR A 13 27.69 25.33 7.29
N LEU A 14 27.87 25.96 6.12
CA LEU A 14 28.81 27.07 5.93
C LEU A 14 28.33 28.32 6.66
N VAL A 15 27.04 28.62 6.58
CA VAL A 15 26.42 29.71 7.34
C VAL A 15 26.66 29.50 8.84
N PHE A 16 26.48 28.28 9.33
CA PHE A 16 26.72 27.94 10.74
C PHE A 16 28.18 28.12 11.14
N ILE A 17 29.12 27.55 10.37
CA ILE A 17 30.56 27.67 10.62
C ILE A 17 31.02 29.14 10.59
N ASN A 18 30.61 29.89 9.57
CA ASN A 18 30.98 31.30 9.42
C ASN A 18 30.36 32.17 10.52
N THR A 19 29.14 31.86 10.97
CA THR A 19 28.53 32.51 12.14
C THR A 19 29.35 32.26 13.40
N TRP A 20 29.81 31.03 13.62
CA TRP A 20 30.61 30.68 14.80
C TRP A 20 31.99 31.33 14.79
N LYS A 21 32.64 31.41 13.62
CA LYS A 21 33.92 32.12 13.46
C LYS A 21 33.84 33.60 13.85
N HIS A 22 32.71 34.25 13.53
CA HIS A 22 32.50 35.68 13.76
C HIS A 22 31.60 35.97 14.95
N ILE A 23 31.40 35.01 15.87
CA ILE A 23 30.49 35.17 17.01
C ILE A 23 30.88 36.34 17.93
N ARG A 24 32.18 36.66 18.00
CA ARG A 24 32.70 37.80 18.78
C ARG A 24 32.30 39.15 18.20
N GLU A 25 31.91 39.21 16.93
CA GLU A 25 31.39 40.42 16.27
C GLU A 25 29.91 40.67 16.61
N SER A 26 29.27 39.75 17.34
CA SER A 26 27.87 39.91 17.72
C SER A 26 27.68 41.08 18.69
N GLY A 27 26.74 41.97 18.35
CA GLY A 27 26.46 43.19 19.12
C GLY A 27 25.05 43.21 19.71
N LEU A 28 24.48 44.41 19.82
CA LEU A 28 23.14 44.65 20.37
C LEU A 28 22.03 43.86 19.64
N ASP A 29 22.22 43.54 18.36
CA ASP A 29 21.33 42.66 17.59
C ASP A 29 21.16 41.28 18.21
N ALA A 30 22.22 40.69 18.78
CA ALA A 30 22.14 39.38 19.43
C ALA A 30 21.34 39.48 20.74
N ALA A 31 21.59 40.53 21.53
CA ALA A 31 20.85 40.78 22.77
C ALA A 31 19.34 40.96 22.50
N MET A 32 18.97 41.73 21.47
CA MET A 32 17.57 41.91 21.06
C MET A 32 16.91 40.59 20.63
N GLY A 33 17.62 39.75 19.86
CA GLY A 33 17.09 38.45 19.42
C GLY A 33 16.92 37.45 20.56
N ILE A 34 17.93 37.31 21.43
CA ILE A 34 17.89 36.37 22.56
C ILE A 34 16.82 36.79 23.57
N SER A 35 16.76 38.07 23.93
CA SER A 35 15.74 38.57 24.86
C SER A 35 14.32 38.43 24.30
N ALA A 36 14.11 38.64 22.99
CA ALA A 36 12.83 38.38 22.34
C ALA A 36 12.47 36.89 22.39
N LEU A 37 13.43 36.00 22.12
CA LEU A 37 13.23 34.55 22.17
C LEU A 37 12.89 34.07 23.59
N VAL A 38 13.62 34.55 24.59
CA VAL A 38 13.35 34.27 26.01
C VAL A 38 11.95 34.75 26.39
N MET A 39 11.56 35.95 25.96
CA MET A 39 10.20 36.47 26.20
C MET A 39 9.13 35.58 25.55
N LEU A 40 9.35 35.08 24.34
CA LEU A 40 8.42 34.14 23.68
C LEU A 40 8.26 32.85 24.50
N TYR A 41 9.34 32.22 24.95
CA TYR A 41 9.22 31.01 25.78
C TYR A 41 8.64 31.29 27.16
N LEU A 42 8.98 32.42 27.77
CA LEU A 42 8.45 32.85 29.07
C LEU A 42 6.94 33.04 29.00
N ILE A 43 6.45 33.82 28.02
CA ILE A 43 5.02 34.05 27.82
C ILE A 43 4.31 32.72 27.56
N ARG A 44 4.90 31.84 26.74
CA ARG A 44 4.35 30.48 26.50
C ARG A 44 4.18 29.74 27.81
N TRP A 45 5.26 29.62 28.57
CA TRP A 45 5.30 28.86 29.81
C TRP A 45 4.34 29.41 30.86
N VAL A 46 4.26 30.74 31.04
CA VAL A 46 3.33 31.38 31.98
C VAL A 46 1.89 31.07 31.59
N PHE A 47 1.48 31.36 30.35
CA PHE A 47 0.09 31.19 29.95
C PHE A 47 -0.34 29.72 29.89
N THR A 48 0.52 28.79 29.48
CA THR A 48 0.17 27.36 29.49
C THR A 48 0.03 26.85 30.93
N THR A 49 0.95 27.20 31.82
CA THR A 49 0.89 26.79 33.23
C THR A 49 -0.34 27.37 33.92
N TRP A 50 -0.65 28.65 33.67
CA TRP A 50 -1.85 29.29 34.22
C TRP A 50 -3.14 28.73 33.64
N ALA A 51 -3.16 28.37 32.36
CA ALA A 51 -4.32 27.75 31.72
C ALA A 51 -4.69 26.41 32.37
N HIS A 52 -3.68 25.63 32.81
CA HIS A 52 -3.91 24.40 33.57
C HIS A 52 -4.36 24.65 35.02
N LYS A 53 -3.84 25.72 35.66
CA LYS A 53 -4.19 26.05 37.05
C LYS A 53 -5.58 26.70 37.21
N VAL A 54 -6.04 27.47 36.22
CA VAL A 54 -7.32 28.20 36.26
C VAL A 54 -8.21 27.78 35.08
N PRO A 55 -8.84 26.59 35.14
CA PRO A 55 -9.64 26.06 34.04
C PRO A 55 -10.82 26.98 33.65
N LYS A 56 -11.34 27.77 34.60
CA LYS A 56 -12.41 28.75 34.34
C LYS A 56 -12.05 29.79 33.25
N HIS A 57 -10.77 30.17 33.14
CA HIS A 57 -10.29 31.16 32.16
C HIS A 57 -9.40 30.55 31.06
N GLN A 58 -9.40 29.22 30.92
CA GLN A 58 -8.52 28.51 29.98
C GLN A 58 -8.63 29.03 28.54
N ARG A 59 -9.84 29.35 28.08
CA ARG A 59 -10.07 29.89 26.71
C ARG A 59 -9.39 31.24 26.51
N LEU A 60 -9.53 32.17 27.46
CA LEU A 60 -8.90 33.49 27.38
C LEU A 60 -7.37 33.37 27.41
N LEU A 61 -6.83 32.54 28.32
CA LEU A 61 -5.39 32.31 28.43
C LEU A 61 -4.80 31.64 27.19
N PHE A 62 -5.57 30.76 26.54
CA PHE A 62 -5.20 30.18 25.24
C PHE A 62 -5.08 31.26 24.15
N PHE A 63 -6.05 32.18 24.04
CA PHE A 63 -5.98 33.28 23.06
C PHE A 63 -4.84 34.25 23.35
N LEU A 64 -4.60 34.61 24.61
CA LEU A 64 -3.46 35.44 25.00
C LEU A 64 -2.13 34.79 24.66
N ASN A 65 -2.01 33.47 24.89
CA ASN A 65 -0.84 32.70 24.48
C ASN A 65 -0.64 32.68 22.95
N THR A 66 -1.74 32.72 22.19
CA THR A 66 -1.70 32.75 20.72
C THR A 66 -1.24 34.10 20.19
N LEU A 67 -1.66 35.21 20.84
CA LEU A 67 -1.23 36.57 20.50
C LEU A 67 0.21 36.90 20.90
N ARG A 68 0.90 35.98 21.58
CA ARG A 68 2.26 36.15 22.07
C ARG A 68 3.24 36.72 21.04
N SER A 69 3.28 36.14 19.83
CA SER A 69 4.24 36.59 18.81
C SER A 69 3.97 38.03 18.38
N VAL A 70 2.70 38.40 18.24
CA VAL A 70 2.28 39.78 17.91
C VAL A 70 2.69 40.73 19.04
N PHE A 71 2.41 40.36 20.29
CA PHE A 71 2.80 41.16 21.45
C PHE A 71 4.31 41.40 21.50
N VAL A 72 5.13 40.35 21.32
CA VAL A 72 6.59 40.47 21.34
C VAL A 72 7.08 41.37 20.20
N ILE A 73 6.53 41.22 18.99
CA ILE A 73 6.90 42.11 17.86
C ILE A 73 6.54 43.57 18.17
N LEU A 74 5.34 43.86 18.67
CA LEU A 74 4.94 45.23 19.00
C LEU A 74 5.81 45.82 20.11
N LEU A 75 6.09 45.06 21.17
CA LEU A 75 6.94 45.48 22.27
C LEU A 75 8.37 45.78 21.79
N TYR A 76 8.98 44.90 21.01
CA TYR A 76 10.34 45.11 20.51
C TYR A 76 10.42 46.19 19.44
N THR A 77 9.33 46.43 18.71
CA THR A 77 9.22 47.58 17.80
C THR A 77 9.13 48.89 18.59
N LEU A 78 8.39 48.92 19.70
CA LEU A 78 8.34 50.08 20.59
C LEU A 78 9.71 50.36 21.23
N ILE A 79 10.38 49.34 21.76
CA ILE A 79 11.73 49.46 22.31
C ILE A 79 12.69 49.99 21.24
N SER A 80 12.61 49.45 20.03
CA SER A 80 13.42 49.90 18.90
C SER A 80 13.16 51.32 18.47
N TRP A 81 11.89 51.72 18.45
CA TRP A 81 11.51 53.09 18.20
C TRP A 81 12.07 54.02 19.27
N LEU A 82 11.90 53.71 20.56
CA LEU A 82 12.44 54.52 21.66
C LEU A 82 13.97 54.70 21.57
N VAL A 83 14.69 53.64 21.21
CA VAL A 83 16.16 53.67 21.07
C VAL A 83 16.61 54.41 19.81
N ASN A 84 15.89 54.26 18.69
CA ASN A 84 16.32 54.74 17.38
C ASN A 84 15.58 56.00 16.89
N MET A 85 14.64 56.55 17.67
CA MET A 85 13.81 57.72 17.27
C MET A 85 14.66 58.92 16.84
N HIS A 86 15.79 59.15 17.52
CA HIS A 86 16.73 60.24 17.24
C HIS A 86 17.93 59.82 16.36
N ARG A 87 17.95 58.57 15.87
CA ARG A 87 19.06 57.96 15.13
C ARG A 87 18.57 57.21 13.89
N LYS A 88 17.70 57.85 13.10
CA LYS A 88 17.07 57.21 11.93
C LYS A 88 18.09 56.77 10.87
N ASP A 89 19.14 57.55 10.66
CA ASP A 89 20.16 57.27 9.63
C ASP A 89 21.22 56.26 10.10
N HIS A 90 21.44 56.17 11.41
CA HIS A 90 22.43 55.30 12.03
C HIS A 90 21.84 54.56 13.24
N PRO A 91 20.95 53.58 12.99
CA PRO A 91 20.29 52.85 14.06
C PRO A 91 21.30 52.02 14.88
N ALA A 92 21.04 51.86 16.17
CA ALA A 92 21.90 51.16 17.12
C ALA A 92 22.04 49.65 16.84
N PHE A 93 21.10 49.08 16.08
CA PHE A 93 21.07 47.69 15.63
C PHE A 93 20.28 47.60 14.32
N LYS A 94 20.32 46.45 13.65
CA LYS A 94 19.71 46.28 12.33
C LYS A 94 18.18 46.25 12.42
N ILE A 95 17.55 47.33 11.97
CA ILE A 95 16.10 47.48 11.76
C ILE A 95 15.71 47.17 10.31
N LEU A 96 14.42 46.95 10.06
CA LEU A 96 13.88 46.60 8.74
C LEU A 96 14.05 47.72 7.70
N GLY A 97 13.80 48.98 8.09
CA GLY A 97 13.87 50.13 7.18
C GLY A 97 12.58 50.36 6.38
N SER A 98 12.68 51.17 5.32
CA SER A 98 11.50 51.61 4.55
C SER A 98 10.81 50.45 3.83
N VAL A 99 9.51 50.27 4.08
CA VAL A 99 8.64 49.32 3.39
C VAL A 99 7.74 50.11 2.43
N PRO A 100 7.71 49.79 1.12
CA PRO A 100 6.83 50.45 0.17
C PRO A 100 5.37 50.42 0.62
N ARG A 101 4.68 51.55 0.52
CA ARG A 101 3.25 51.68 0.86
C ARG A 101 2.39 51.23 -0.30
N GLY A 102 1.49 50.29 -0.02
CA GLY A 102 0.53 49.79 -1.00
C GLY A 102 1.19 49.09 -2.21
N PHE A 103 0.43 48.99 -3.30
CA PHE A 103 0.82 48.23 -4.48
C PHE A 103 1.54 49.10 -5.53
N GLN A 104 2.82 49.38 -5.28
CA GLN A 104 3.63 50.23 -6.18
C GLN A 104 4.24 49.48 -7.37
N ALA A 105 4.31 48.15 -7.30
CA ALA A 105 4.96 47.29 -8.30
C ALA A 105 3.97 46.39 -9.06
N VAL A 106 2.72 46.85 -9.26
CA VAL A 106 1.73 46.09 -10.06
C VAL A 106 2.11 46.19 -11.52
N GLY A 107 2.52 45.07 -12.11
CA GLY A 107 2.87 44.98 -13.51
C GLY A 107 2.72 43.55 -14.01
N VAL A 108 2.60 43.39 -15.32
CA VAL A 108 2.64 42.08 -15.97
C VAL A 108 4.08 41.56 -15.90
N PRO A 109 4.34 40.37 -15.34
CA PRO A 109 5.68 39.81 -15.30
C PRO A 109 6.15 39.52 -16.73
N VAL A 110 7.32 40.04 -17.11
CA VAL A 110 7.96 39.71 -18.38
C VAL A 110 8.71 38.39 -18.18
N ILE A 111 8.24 37.32 -18.82
CA ILE A 111 8.85 35.99 -18.71
C ILE A 111 9.84 35.81 -19.87
N ASP A 112 11.12 35.89 -19.56
CA ASP A 112 12.22 35.61 -20.47
C ASP A 112 12.73 34.17 -20.34
N THR A 113 13.37 33.66 -21.39
CA THR A 113 13.92 32.30 -21.44
C THR A 113 15.05 32.09 -20.43
N THR A 114 15.80 33.14 -20.11
CA THR A 114 16.84 33.16 -19.07
C THR A 114 16.25 32.95 -17.67
N LEU A 115 15.16 33.64 -17.35
CA LEU A 115 14.41 33.44 -16.10
C LEU A 115 13.82 32.04 -16.01
N ILE A 116 13.19 31.53 -17.09
CA ILE A 116 12.69 30.15 -17.12
C ILE A 116 13.83 29.16 -16.84
N GLY A 117 14.98 29.32 -17.50
CA GLY A 117 16.15 28.46 -17.28
C GLY A 117 16.67 28.51 -15.84
N ALA A 118 16.64 29.69 -15.21
CA ALA A 118 17.06 29.86 -13.82
C ALA A 118 16.12 29.12 -12.83
N PHE A 119 14.82 29.11 -13.08
CA PHE A 119 13.83 28.44 -12.22
C PHE A 119 13.64 26.95 -12.53
N ALA A 120 13.88 26.52 -13.77
CA ALA A 120 13.60 25.16 -14.24
C ALA A 120 14.19 24.08 -13.33
N ARG A 121 15.41 24.28 -12.82
CA ARG A 121 16.09 23.32 -11.92
C ARG A 121 15.43 23.18 -10.53
N PHE A 122 14.70 24.19 -10.09
CA PHE A 122 14.05 24.24 -8.77
C PHE A 122 12.59 23.79 -8.82
N LEU A 123 11.95 23.91 -9.99
CA LEU A 123 10.53 23.59 -10.16
C LEU A 123 10.14 22.18 -9.68
N PRO A 124 10.87 21.10 -10.02
CA PRO A 124 10.46 19.75 -9.59
C PRO A 124 10.42 19.60 -8.06
N ALA A 125 11.46 20.05 -7.36
CA ALA A 125 11.51 20.02 -5.91
C ALA A 125 10.42 20.90 -5.29
N SER A 126 10.22 22.12 -5.80
CA SER A 126 9.18 23.04 -5.32
C SER A 126 7.77 22.46 -5.51
N VAL A 127 7.50 21.83 -6.65
CA VAL A 127 6.20 21.18 -6.92
C VAL A 127 5.98 20.00 -5.96
N ILE A 128 7.00 19.17 -5.73
CA ILE A 128 6.91 18.06 -4.76
C ILE A 128 6.60 18.60 -3.37
N VAL A 129 7.35 19.61 -2.89
CA VAL A 129 7.13 20.19 -1.57
C VAL A 129 5.74 20.80 -1.46
N LEU A 130 5.32 21.59 -2.45
CA LEU A 130 4.00 22.22 -2.48
C LEU A 130 2.87 21.16 -2.42
N LEU A 131 2.97 20.10 -3.23
CA LEU A 131 1.97 19.03 -3.25
C LEU A 131 1.98 18.23 -1.94
N VAL A 132 3.15 17.89 -1.40
CA VAL A 132 3.27 17.12 -0.16
C VAL A 132 2.76 17.93 1.02
N GLU A 133 3.11 19.22 1.11
CA GLU A 133 2.62 20.14 2.13
C GLU A 133 1.09 20.20 2.09
N HIS A 134 0.52 20.45 0.92
CA HIS A 134 -0.92 20.51 0.69
C HIS A 134 -1.63 19.20 1.06
N ILE A 135 -1.11 18.05 0.61
CA ILE A 135 -1.69 16.73 0.94
C ILE A 135 -1.56 16.43 2.44
N ALA A 136 -0.46 16.82 3.09
CA ALA A 136 -0.24 16.57 4.52
C ALA A 136 -1.18 17.42 5.39
N ILE A 137 -1.32 18.71 5.07
CA ILE A 137 -2.27 19.63 5.72
C ILE A 137 -3.67 19.06 5.57
N SER A 138 -4.07 18.80 4.32
CA SER A 138 -5.33 18.14 3.98
C SER A 138 -5.55 16.91 4.86
N LYS A 139 -4.76 15.82 4.71
CA LYS A 139 -4.95 14.56 5.47
C LYS A 139 -5.02 14.76 6.97
N SER A 140 -4.22 15.66 7.54
CA SER A 140 -4.28 15.96 8.97
C SER A 140 -5.66 16.52 9.39
N PHE A 141 -6.30 17.34 8.56
CA PHE A 141 -7.59 17.96 8.87
C PHE A 141 -8.79 17.02 8.68
N GLY A 142 -8.83 16.20 7.63
CA GLY A 142 -9.91 15.20 7.49
C GLY A 142 -9.88 14.18 8.62
N ARG A 143 -8.70 13.87 9.17
CA ARG A 143 -8.57 13.05 10.40
C ARG A 143 -9.11 13.76 11.63
N LEU A 144 -8.87 15.07 11.79
CA LEU A 144 -9.32 15.84 12.97
C LEU A 144 -10.83 16.08 12.96
N ASN A 145 -11.42 16.30 11.79
CA ASN A 145 -12.81 16.70 11.62
C ASN A 145 -13.70 15.59 11.02
N ASN A 146 -13.14 14.38 10.83
CA ASN A 146 -13.82 13.18 10.34
C ASN A 146 -14.60 13.37 9.02
N TYR A 147 -13.99 14.03 8.03
CA TYR A 147 -14.57 14.19 6.68
C TYR A 147 -13.63 13.63 5.61
N VAL A 148 -14.22 13.14 4.52
CA VAL A 148 -13.47 12.71 3.32
C VAL A 148 -12.97 13.94 2.61
N ILE A 149 -11.66 14.01 2.41
CA ILE A 149 -11.00 15.19 1.85
C ILE A 149 -10.88 15.02 0.36
N ASP A 150 -11.39 16.00 -0.38
CA ASP A 150 -10.97 16.25 -1.75
C ASP A 150 -9.75 17.18 -1.69
N PRO A 151 -8.55 16.73 -2.12
CA PRO A 151 -7.36 17.57 -2.15
C PRO A 151 -7.59 18.90 -2.85
N SER A 152 -8.52 19.01 -3.81
CA SER A 152 -8.79 20.26 -4.53
C SER A 152 -9.57 21.33 -3.75
N GLN A 153 -10.05 21.07 -2.53
CA GLN A 153 -11.02 21.93 -1.80
C GLN A 153 -10.52 22.45 -0.44
N GLU A 154 -9.23 22.79 -0.33
CA GLU A 154 -8.53 22.99 0.95
C GLU A 154 -8.82 24.32 1.68
N MET A 155 -9.21 25.39 0.97
CA MET A 155 -9.23 26.75 1.55
C MET A 155 -10.17 26.93 2.77
N VAL A 156 -11.13 26.01 2.98
CA VAL A 156 -12.06 26.00 4.12
C VAL A 156 -11.45 25.40 5.40
N ALA A 157 -10.45 24.51 5.27
CA ALA A 157 -9.96 23.68 6.37
C ALA A 157 -9.03 24.42 7.36
N ILE A 158 -8.23 25.37 6.86
CA ILE A 158 -7.16 26.04 7.63
C ILE A 158 -7.72 26.89 8.78
N GLY A 159 -8.88 27.54 8.60
CA GLY A 159 -9.49 28.42 9.60
C GLY A 159 -10.19 27.68 10.75
N SER A 160 -10.48 26.39 10.61
CA SER A 160 -11.36 25.65 11.53
C SER A 160 -10.83 25.57 12.98
N LYS A 161 -9.50 25.52 13.17
CA LYS A 161 -8.88 25.54 14.52
C LYS A 161 -9.16 26.82 15.30
N ALA A 162 -9.42 27.93 14.60
CA ALA A 162 -9.80 29.21 15.19
C ALA A 162 -11.33 29.38 15.30
N GLY A 163 -12.10 28.32 15.04
CA GLY A 163 -13.56 28.36 15.01
C GLY A 163 -14.17 28.92 13.71
N VAL A 164 -13.35 29.17 12.68
CA VAL A 164 -13.83 29.65 11.39
C VAL A 164 -14.51 28.50 10.63
N ARG A 165 -15.71 28.76 10.13
CA ARG A 165 -16.52 27.75 9.41
C ARG A 165 -16.69 28.05 7.92
N THR A 166 -16.15 29.17 7.43
CA THR A 166 -16.34 29.62 6.05
C THR A 166 -15.02 30.12 5.45
N PRO A 167 -14.79 29.93 4.14
CA PRO A 167 -13.61 30.46 3.45
C PRO A 167 -13.59 32.00 3.37
N ALA A 168 -14.72 32.66 3.67
CA ALA A 168 -14.84 34.12 3.71
C ALA A 168 -13.87 34.78 4.73
N SER A 169 -13.34 34.04 5.71
CA SER A 169 -12.27 34.55 6.57
C SER A 169 -11.04 35.01 5.80
N GLY A 170 -10.75 34.39 4.65
CA GLY A 170 -9.64 34.80 3.77
C GLY A 170 -9.78 36.24 3.28
N VAL A 171 -11.02 36.68 2.99
CA VAL A 171 -11.31 38.07 2.59
C VAL A 171 -11.00 39.04 3.73
N ILE A 172 -11.41 38.68 4.96
CA ILE A 172 -11.13 39.50 6.15
C ILE A 172 -9.62 39.60 6.39
N THR A 173 -8.91 38.46 6.36
CA THR A 173 -7.44 38.43 6.49
C THR A 173 -6.77 39.27 5.41
N GLY A 174 -7.22 39.15 4.15
CA GLY A 174 -6.73 39.96 3.04
C GLY A 174 -6.95 41.46 3.27
N ALA A 175 -8.15 41.86 3.69
CA ALA A 175 -8.47 43.25 4.01
C ALA A 175 -7.59 43.80 5.15
N VAL A 176 -7.33 43.02 6.19
CA VAL A 176 -6.42 43.40 7.30
C VAL A 176 -4.99 43.58 6.79
N VAL A 177 -4.49 42.66 5.95
CA VAL A 177 -3.16 42.78 5.34
C VAL A 177 -3.07 44.03 4.46
N LEU A 178 -4.08 44.31 3.63
CA LEU A 178 -4.16 45.52 2.83
C LEU A 178 -4.14 46.78 3.70
N LEU A 179 -4.97 46.84 4.74
CA LEU A 179 -4.97 47.97 5.65
C LEU A 179 -3.59 48.17 6.31
N ALA A 180 -2.94 47.09 6.73
CA ALA A 180 -1.62 47.12 7.35
C ALA A 180 -0.53 47.64 6.39
N THR A 181 -0.51 47.20 5.12
CA THR A 181 0.49 47.65 4.13
C THR A 181 0.31 49.11 3.70
N TYR A 182 -0.86 49.70 3.90
CA TYR A 182 -1.08 51.14 3.68
C TYR A 182 -0.80 51.98 4.93
N THR A 183 -1.20 51.52 6.11
CA THR A 183 -1.19 52.34 7.34
C THR A 183 -0.04 52.06 8.30
N LEU A 184 0.44 50.80 8.39
CA LEU A 184 1.41 50.37 9.41
C LEU A 184 2.87 50.38 8.93
N THR A 185 3.15 50.78 7.69
CA THR A 185 4.53 50.84 7.14
C THR A 185 5.47 51.71 7.95
N SER A 186 4.96 52.79 8.57
CA SER A 186 5.74 53.64 9.48
C SER A 186 6.15 52.92 10.76
N LEU A 187 5.32 52.01 11.27
CA LEU A 187 5.65 51.15 12.39
C LEU A 187 6.67 50.08 11.96
N PHE A 188 6.48 49.50 10.76
CA PHE A 188 7.37 48.47 10.23
C PHE A 188 8.82 48.91 10.08
N PHE A 189 9.05 50.21 9.82
CA PHE A 189 10.39 50.79 9.73
C PHE A 189 11.28 50.43 10.93
N TYR A 190 10.71 50.45 12.14
CA TYR A 190 11.45 50.25 13.39
C TYR A 190 11.53 48.79 13.82
N ILE A 191 10.96 47.84 13.08
CA ILE A 191 10.99 46.42 13.49
C ILE A 191 12.46 45.95 13.54
N PRO A 192 12.94 45.45 14.69
CA PRO A 192 14.25 44.82 14.77
C PRO A 192 14.30 43.55 13.94
N SER A 193 15.30 43.41 13.07
CA SER A 193 15.52 42.18 12.31
C SER A 193 15.75 40.96 13.22
N ALA A 194 16.37 41.18 14.39
CA ALA A 194 16.63 40.14 15.36
C ALA A 194 15.36 39.59 16.05
N SER A 195 14.35 40.43 16.31
CA SER A 195 13.07 39.97 16.90
C SER A 195 12.24 39.17 15.89
N LEU A 196 12.29 39.52 14.60
CA LEU A 196 11.69 38.71 13.54
C LEU A 196 12.35 37.32 13.48
N ALA A 197 13.68 37.26 13.53
CA ALA A 197 14.40 35.98 13.57
C ALA A 197 14.02 35.15 14.80
N ALA A 198 13.84 35.77 15.98
CA ALA A 198 13.40 35.08 17.19
C ALA A 198 11.99 34.46 17.03
N VAL A 199 11.06 35.18 16.41
CA VAL A 199 9.71 34.64 16.11
C VAL A 199 9.78 33.46 15.14
N ILE A 200 10.63 33.54 14.11
CA ILE A 200 10.85 32.43 13.17
C ILE A 200 11.44 31.22 13.89
N ILE A 201 12.49 31.40 14.71
CA ILE A 201 13.10 30.31 15.50
C ILE A 201 12.06 29.66 16.40
N HIS A 202 11.28 30.46 17.14
CA HIS A 202 10.21 29.96 18.00
C HIS A 202 9.18 29.11 17.21
N ALA A 203 8.78 29.57 16.03
CA ALA A 203 7.80 28.87 15.20
C ALA A 203 8.35 27.55 14.60
N VAL A 204 9.59 27.56 14.12
CA VAL A 204 10.22 26.39 13.48
C VAL A 204 10.66 25.35 14.51
N ALA A 205 11.03 25.75 15.73
CA ALA A 205 11.43 24.82 16.78
C ALA A 205 10.33 23.81 17.13
N ASP A 206 9.06 24.22 17.08
CA ASP A 206 7.91 23.35 17.32
C ASP A 206 7.66 22.34 16.17
N LEU A 207 8.29 22.53 14.99
CA LEU A 207 8.17 21.63 13.83
C LEU A 207 9.20 20.49 13.85
N VAL A 208 10.24 20.58 14.69
CA VAL A 208 11.29 19.56 14.77
C VAL A 208 10.75 18.26 15.36
N THR A 209 10.90 17.16 14.62
CA THR A 209 10.47 15.82 15.05
C THR A 209 11.11 15.43 16.38
N SER A 210 10.28 15.05 17.36
CA SER A 210 10.77 14.66 18.69
C SER A 210 11.59 13.36 18.64
N PRO A 211 12.62 13.18 19.50
CA PRO A 211 13.41 11.95 19.53
C PRO A 211 12.57 10.68 19.77
N ASN A 212 11.50 10.79 20.54
CA ASN A 212 10.57 9.68 20.79
C ASN A 212 9.87 9.24 19.50
N THR A 213 9.49 10.18 18.64
CA THR A 213 8.89 9.89 17.32
C THR A 213 9.89 9.19 16.40
N VAL A 214 11.16 9.62 16.39
CA VAL A 214 12.21 8.95 15.61
C VAL A 214 12.43 7.50 16.09
N TYR A 215 12.40 7.27 17.40
CA TYR A 215 12.48 5.90 17.96
C TYR A 215 11.26 5.04 17.59
N GLN A 216 10.07 5.63 17.48
CA GLN A 216 8.89 4.93 16.97
C GLN A 216 9.09 4.52 15.50
N PHE A 217 9.64 5.40 14.66
CA PHE A 217 9.96 5.06 13.27
C PHE A 217 10.95 3.90 13.17
N TRP A 218 11.96 3.86 14.04
CA TRP A 218 12.92 2.75 14.10
C TRP A 218 12.25 1.41 14.38
N LYS A 219 11.28 1.39 15.31
CA LYS A 219 10.52 0.17 15.65
C LYS A 219 9.59 -0.29 14.53
N VAL A 220 9.16 0.61 13.64
CA VAL A 220 8.30 0.29 12.49
C VAL A 220 9.12 -0.16 11.28
N SER A 221 10.12 0.64 10.89
CA SER A 221 11.00 0.34 9.76
C SER A 221 12.33 1.09 9.92
N PRO A 222 13.43 0.40 10.30
CA PRO A 222 14.74 1.03 10.47
C PRO A 222 15.26 1.74 9.21
N LEU A 223 14.91 1.24 8.02
CA LEU A 223 15.31 1.86 6.75
C LEU A 223 14.71 3.25 6.56
N GLU A 224 13.49 3.51 7.04
CA GLU A 224 12.87 4.84 6.95
C GLU A 224 13.64 5.87 7.78
N VAL A 225 14.16 5.46 8.94
CA VAL A 225 14.99 6.34 9.78
C VAL A 225 16.31 6.68 9.10
N LEU A 226 16.92 5.72 8.39
CA LEU A 226 18.13 5.97 7.62
C LEU A 226 17.87 6.99 6.50
N ILE A 227 16.78 6.82 5.74
CA ILE A 227 16.39 7.75 4.68
C ILE A 227 16.15 9.16 5.26
N PHE A 228 15.45 9.26 6.38
CA PHE A 228 15.23 10.52 7.08
C PHE A 228 16.54 11.24 7.41
N PHE A 229 17.50 10.54 8.03
CA PHE A 229 18.80 11.14 8.37
C PHE A 229 19.64 11.49 7.14
N ILE A 230 19.58 10.69 6.07
CA ILE A 230 20.22 11.04 4.79
C ILE A 230 19.63 12.34 4.24
N GLY A 231 18.30 12.49 4.25
CA GLY A 231 17.64 13.71 3.80
C GLY A 231 18.05 14.94 4.60
N VAL A 232 18.07 14.84 5.93
CA VAL A 232 18.54 15.92 6.81
C VAL A 232 20.01 16.25 6.53
N PHE A 233 20.87 15.23 6.45
CA PHE A 233 22.30 15.41 6.21
C PHE A 233 22.56 16.09 4.86
N VAL A 234 22.00 15.57 3.78
CA VAL A 234 22.18 16.16 2.44
C VAL A 234 21.61 17.59 2.36
N SER A 235 20.47 17.85 3.01
CA SER A 235 19.90 19.20 3.06
C SER A 235 20.79 20.22 3.78
N VAL A 236 21.46 19.80 4.86
CA VAL A 236 22.34 20.67 5.66
C VAL A 236 23.68 20.91 4.99
N PHE A 237 24.26 19.88 4.36
CA PHE A 237 25.60 19.93 3.75
C PHE A 237 25.61 20.32 2.26
N SER A 238 24.45 20.31 1.60
CA SER A 238 24.31 20.70 0.20
C SER A 238 23.22 21.78 0.08
N ASN A 239 22.05 21.42 -0.44
CA ASN A 239 20.87 22.28 -0.52
C ASN A 239 19.61 21.44 -0.30
N ILE A 240 18.49 22.10 -0.02
CA ILE A 240 17.22 21.42 0.29
C ILE A 240 16.71 20.58 -0.89
N GLU A 241 16.94 21.00 -2.12
CA GLU A 241 16.52 20.27 -3.32
C GLU A 241 17.23 18.93 -3.43
N ASN A 242 18.54 18.92 -3.20
CA ASN A 242 19.34 17.69 -3.21
C ASN A 242 18.91 16.73 -2.09
N GLY A 243 18.53 17.26 -0.92
CA GLY A 243 17.98 16.47 0.18
C GLY A 243 16.67 15.79 -0.19
N ILE A 244 15.76 16.51 -0.86
CA ILE A 244 14.49 15.97 -1.36
C ILE A 244 14.74 14.89 -2.43
N TYR A 245 15.63 15.15 -3.39
CA TYR A 245 15.95 14.16 -4.43
C TYR A 245 16.56 12.89 -3.83
N ALA A 246 17.49 13.03 -2.88
CA ALA A 246 18.10 11.89 -2.22
C ALA A 246 17.06 10.99 -1.52
N THR A 247 16.14 11.57 -0.74
CA THR A 247 15.12 10.79 -0.03
C THR A 247 14.15 10.13 -1.00
N VAL A 248 13.62 10.86 -1.98
CA VAL A 248 12.69 10.32 -2.98
C VAL A 248 13.32 9.19 -3.79
N CYS A 249 14.55 9.38 -4.27
CA CYS A 249 15.25 8.37 -5.07
C CYS A 249 15.58 7.11 -4.24
N ILE A 250 16.03 7.26 -2.99
CA ILE A 250 16.34 6.10 -2.13
C ILE A 250 15.06 5.35 -1.77
N SER A 251 13.98 6.05 -1.39
CA SER A 251 12.68 5.42 -1.13
C SER A 251 12.15 4.69 -2.37
N ALA A 252 12.23 5.29 -3.55
CA ALA A 252 11.84 4.66 -4.80
C ALA A 252 12.72 3.45 -5.14
N ALA A 253 14.04 3.54 -4.96
CA ALA A 253 14.97 2.44 -5.18
C ALA A 253 14.68 1.26 -4.24
N ILE A 254 14.40 1.51 -2.97
CA ILE A 254 14.01 0.47 -2.00
C ILE A 254 12.67 -0.15 -2.40
N LEU A 255 11.69 0.66 -2.83
CA LEU A 255 10.42 0.17 -3.32
C LEU A 255 10.61 -0.76 -4.53
N PHE A 256 11.33 -0.30 -5.57
CA PHE A 256 11.61 -1.11 -6.75
C PHE A 256 12.41 -2.35 -6.42
N PHE A 257 13.40 -2.25 -5.54
CA PHE A 257 14.19 -3.41 -5.11
C PHE A 257 13.32 -4.44 -4.39
N ARG A 258 12.39 -4.01 -3.53
CA ARG A 258 11.41 -4.89 -2.87
C ARG A 258 10.50 -5.58 -3.90
N THR A 259 9.99 -4.83 -4.87
CA THR A 259 9.12 -5.38 -5.93
C THR A 259 9.87 -6.37 -6.84
N LEU A 260 11.08 -6.04 -7.27
CA LEU A 260 11.90 -6.90 -8.14
C LEU A 260 12.35 -8.19 -7.47
N LYS A 261 12.42 -8.21 -6.13
CA LYS A 261 12.86 -9.38 -5.34
C LYS A 261 11.68 -10.21 -4.81
N ALA A 262 10.45 -9.96 -5.26
CA ALA A 262 9.33 -10.86 -4.97
C ALA A 262 9.66 -12.27 -5.50
N ARG A 263 9.59 -13.31 -4.67
CA ARG A 263 9.63 -14.70 -5.17
C ARG A 263 8.33 -15.40 -4.81
N GLY A 264 8.32 -16.73 -4.72
CA GLY A 264 7.15 -17.50 -4.32
C GLY A 264 7.54 -18.80 -3.65
N SER A 265 6.60 -19.35 -2.88
CA SER A 265 6.80 -20.51 -2.04
C SER A 265 5.88 -21.64 -2.48
N PHE A 266 6.39 -22.86 -2.42
CA PHE A 266 5.54 -24.04 -2.53
C PHE A 266 4.75 -24.21 -1.24
N LEU A 267 3.47 -24.51 -1.39
CA LEU A 267 2.55 -24.70 -0.28
C LEU A 267 2.25 -26.19 -0.08
N GLY A 268 2.23 -26.61 1.17
CA GLY A 268 1.68 -27.89 1.58
C GLY A 268 0.36 -27.73 2.31
N LYS A 269 -0.31 -28.85 2.53
CA LYS A 269 -1.65 -28.92 3.12
C LYS A 269 -1.57 -29.24 4.60
N VAL A 270 -2.26 -28.45 5.41
CA VAL A 270 -2.42 -28.68 6.85
C VAL A 270 -3.90 -28.69 7.19
N ARG A 271 -4.33 -29.61 8.05
CA ARG A 271 -5.70 -29.62 8.59
C ARG A 271 -5.74 -28.77 9.84
N VAL A 272 -6.62 -27.76 9.84
CA VAL A 272 -6.77 -26.81 10.94
C VAL A 272 -8.18 -26.91 11.49
N HIS A 273 -8.27 -26.83 12.81
CA HIS A 273 -9.50 -26.80 13.58
C HIS A 273 -9.72 -25.39 14.13
N SER A 274 -10.94 -24.87 14.01
CA SER A 274 -11.29 -23.59 14.65
C SER A 274 -11.63 -23.84 16.12
N VAL A 275 -10.98 -23.13 17.04
CA VAL A 275 -11.18 -23.25 18.50
C VAL A 275 -11.79 -21.96 19.04
N LEU A 276 -12.82 -22.07 19.87
CA LEU A 276 -13.46 -20.93 20.54
C LEU A 276 -13.31 -21.07 22.05
N GLY A 277 -12.47 -20.24 22.69
CA GLY A 277 -12.12 -20.43 24.11
C GLY A 277 -11.44 -21.79 24.30
N ASP A 278 -12.07 -22.67 25.08
CA ASP A 278 -11.51 -23.97 25.46
C ASP A 278 -12.09 -25.17 24.67
N HIS A 279 -12.92 -24.94 23.65
CA HIS A 279 -13.56 -26.02 22.88
C HIS A 279 -13.30 -25.90 21.38
N ILE A 280 -13.12 -27.05 20.73
CA ILE A 280 -13.03 -27.15 19.28
C ILE A 280 -14.44 -27.02 18.71
N ILE A 281 -14.62 -26.09 17.77
CA ILE A 281 -15.91 -25.90 17.10
C ILE A 281 -16.28 -27.22 16.38
N GLY A 282 -17.54 -27.62 16.41
CA GLY A 282 -18.03 -28.80 15.69
C GLY A 282 -17.72 -30.17 16.30
N GLU A 283 -16.93 -30.25 17.38
CA GLU A 283 -16.67 -31.52 18.10
C GLU A 283 -17.88 -31.95 18.94
N ASP A 284 -18.63 -30.98 19.47
CA ASP A 284 -19.79 -31.21 20.33
C ASP A 284 -21.09 -30.77 19.63
N HIS A 285 -21.86 -31.71 19.07
CA HIS A 285 -23.07 -31.43 18.25
C HIS A 285 -24.17 -30.65 19.00
N ARG A 286 -24.06 -30.54 20.33
CA ARG A 286 -25.04 -29.86 21.20
C ARG A 286 -24.73 -28.38 21.46
N LYS A 287 -23.54 -27.89 21.12
CA LYS A 287 -23.11 -26.51 21.35
C LYS A 287 -22.71 -25.84 20.04
N VAL A 288 -23.69 -25.54 19.21
CA VAL A 288 -23.45 -24.87 17.93
C VAL A 288 -24.30 -23.62 17.81
N VAL A 289 -24.01 -22.59 18.61
CA VAL A 289 -24.47 -21.22 18.32
C VAL A 289 -23.54 -20.24 19.03
N GLY A 290 -22.57 -19.67 18.31
CA GLY A 290 -22.05 -18.37 18.73
C GLY A 290 -23.21 -17.37 18.65
N SER A 291 -23.33 -16.42 19.59
CA SER A 291 -24.45 -15.46 19.70
C SER A 291 -24.78 -14.66 18.41
N TYR A 292 -23.94 -14.77 17.38
CA TYR A 292 -24.06 -14.12 16.07
C TYR A 292 -24.41 -15.08 14.91
N GLY A 293 -24.80 -16.33 15.17
CA GLY A 293 -25.25 -17.27 14.12
C GLY A 293 -24.15 -17.70 13.14
N THR A 294 -22.88 -17.65 13.56
CA THR A 294 -21.70 -17.76 12.68
C THR A 294 -21.36 -19.19 12.24
N PHE A 295 -21.91 -20.21 12.90
CA PHE A 295 -21.62 -21.62 12.63
C PHE A 295 -22.93 -22.42 12.68
N GLY A 296 -23.20 -23.21 11.63
CA GLY A 296 -24.33 -24.14 11.58
C GLY A 296 -23.98 -25.49 12.19
N SER A 297 -24.98 -26.25 12.64
CA SER A 297 -24.82 -27.59 13.24
C SER A 297 -24.17 -28.64 12.30
N SER A 298 -24.08 -28.34 11.00
CA SER A 298 -23.43 -29.17 9.97
C SER A 298 -22.08 -28.64 9.50
N ASP A 299 -21.59 -27.51 10.03
CA ASP A 299 -20.30 -26.96 9.60
C ASP A 299 -19.16 -27.76 10.21
N HIS A 300 -18.48 -28.55 9.38
CA HIS A 300 -17.22 -29.18 9.78
C HIS A 300 -16.20 -28.08 10.08
N ALA A 301 -15.82 -27.94 11.36
CA ALA A 301 -14.80 -26.97 11.77
C ALA A 301 -13.37 -27.33 11.33
N VAL A 302 -13.23 -28.46 10.63
CA VAL A 302 -11.97 -28.91 10.04
C VAL A 302 -11.87 -28.34 8.64
N ARG A 303 -10.88 -27.47 8.42
CA ARG A 303 -10.59 -26.89 7.11
C ARG A 303 -9.15 -27.16 6.73
N SER A 304 -8.92 -27.32 5.42
CA SER A 304 -7.57 -27.39 4.89
C SER A 304 -7.02 -25.98 4.73
N VAL A 305 -5.82 -25.74 5.25
CA VAL A 305 -5.06 -24.51 5.08
C VAL A 305 -3.77 -24.84 4.35
N PHE A 306 -3.31 -23.90 3.52
CA PHE A 306 -2.12 -24.05 2.71
C PHE A 306 -1.00 -23.14 3.22
N LEU A 307 0.07 -23.75 3.73
CA LEU A 307 1.21 -23.09 4.37
C LEU A 307 2.51 -23.35 3.59
N PRO A 308 3.46 -22.40 3.56
CA PRO A 308 4.78 -22.58 2.96
C PRO A 308 5.53 -23.77 3.58
N ILE A 309 6.03 -24.67 2.73
CA ILE A 309 6.77 -25.88 3.17
C ILE A 309 8.08 -25.51 3.90
N THR A 310 8.63 -24.32 3.65
CA THR A 310 9.90 -23.86 4.22
C THR A 310 9.79 -23.22 5.61
N HIS A 311 8.57 -23.01 6.13
CA HIS A 311 8.31 -22.36 7.43
C HIS A 311 8.80 -20.89 7.55
N ASP A 312 9.02 -20.18 6.43
CA ASP A 312 9.59 -18.82 6.41
C ASP A 312 8.60 -17.70 6.83
N ASP A 313 7.31 -17.99 6.97
CA ASP A 313 6.22 -17.04 7.25
C ASP A 313 5.86 -16.92 8.74
N GLY A 314 6.74 -17.41 9.64
CA GLY A 314 6.63 -17.20 11.08
C GLY A 314 5.55 -18.03 11.78
N HIS A 315 4.97 -19.02 11.10
CA HIS A 315 4.10 -20.00 11.75
C HIS A 315 4.92 -21.02 12.58
N ASN A 316 4.25 -21.78 13.44
CA ASN A 316 4.91 -22.70 14.35
C ASN A 316 5.72 -23.78 13.56
N PRO A 317 7.05 -23.84 13.72
CA PRO A 317 7.90 -24.80 13.00
C PRO A 317 7.62 -26.27 13.34
N GLN A 318 6.85 -26.56 14.39
CA GLN A 318 6.48 -27.92 14.78
C GLN A 318 5.31 -28.50 13.96
N ILE A 319 4.67 -27.70 13.11
CA ILE A 319 3.54 -28.17 12.29
C ILE A 319 4.09 -29.03 11.16
N ASP A 320 3.67 -30.29 11.09
CA ASP A 320 4.00 -31.17 9.97
C ASP A 320 3.17 -30.80 8.73
N ILE A 321 3.85 -30.30 7.69
CA ILE A 321 3.24 -29.85 6.45
C ILE A 321 3.26 -30.99 5.43
N GLN A 322 2.08 -31.48 5.07
CA GLN A 322 1.95 -32.61 4.14
C GLN A 322 1.92 -32.14 2.69
N ASN A 323 2.52 -32.93 1.78
CA ASN A 323 2.38 -32.69 0.35
C ASN A 323 0.91 -32.84 -0.07
N PRO A 324 0.31 -31.94 -0.88
CA PRO A 324 -1.11 -31.97 -1.19
C PRO A 324 -1.58 -33.25 -1.89
N TYR A 325 -0.80 -33.71 -2.89
CA TYR A 325 -0.98 -34.98 -3.61
C TYR A 325 0.30 -35.30 -4.43
N PRO A 326 0.70 -36.58 -4.59
CA PRO A 326 1.87 -36.93 -5.40
C PRO A 326 1.77 -36.43 -6.86
N GLY A 327 2.74 -35.61 -7.28
CA GLY A 327 2.75 -34.99 -8.61
C GLY A 327 1.85 -33.76 -8.76
N ILE A 328 1.29 -33.21 -7.67
CA ILE A 328 0.56 -31.93 -7.67
C ILE A 328 1.29 -30.93 -6.77
N PHE A 329 1.69 -29.79 -7.33
CA PHE A 329 2.32 -28.71 -6.57
C PHE A 329 1.45 -27.47 -6.51
N ILE A 330 1.43 -26.81 -5.35
CA ILE A 330 0.80 -25.52 -5.15
C ILE A 330 1.89 -24.48 -4.97
N TYR A 331 1.87 -23.41 -5.77
CA TYR A 331 2.87 -22.34 -5.72
C TYR A 331 2.19 -20.99 -5.47
N ARG A 332 2.65 -20.27 -4.45
CA ARG A 332 2.16 -18.93 -4.09
C ARG A 332 3.24 -17.88 -4.29
N PHE A 333 2.90 -16.80 -4.97
CA PHE A 333 3.76 -15.63 -5.07
C PHE A 333 3.78 -14.88 -3.72
N THR A 334 4.96 -14.63 -3.15
CA THR A 334 5.17 -13.99 -1.84
C THR A 334 6.06 -12.74 -1.95
N GLU A 335 5.88 -11.80 -1.02
CA GLU A 335 6.77 -10.63 -0.90
C GLU A 335 7.95 -10.94 0.04
N GLY A 336 9.17 -11.10 -0.49
CA GLY A 336 10.44 -10.96 0.26
C GLY A 336 11.25 -12.25 0.55
N TYR A 337 12.60 -12.11 0.61
CA TYR A 337 13.59 -13.14 1.06
C TYR A 337 14.84 -12.53 1.72
N GLU A 338 15.42 -13.27 2.66
CA GLU A 338 16.60 -12.86 3.45
C GLU A 338 17.97 -13.17 2.81
N ARG A 339 18.12 -14.19 1.93
CA ARG A 339 19.46 -14.58 1.39
C ARG A 339 19.51 -14.80 -0.12
N LEU A 340 20.71 -14.59 -0.67
CA LEU A 340 20.99 -14.58 -2.12
C LEU A 340 21.05 -15.98 -2.75
N GLY A 341 21.10 -17.05 -1.93
CA GLY A 341 21.43 -18.42 -2.33
C GLY A 341 20.29 -19.29 -2.88
N ASP A 342 19.02 -18.98 -2.62
CA ASP A 342 17.89 -19.89 -2.96
C ASP A 342 17.35 -19.71 -4.39
N ARG A 343 18.21 -19.42 -5.36
CA ARG A 343 17.77 -19.25 -6.76
C ARG A 343 17.48 -20.62 -7.39
N PRO A 344 16.26 -20.90 -7.89
CA PRO A 344 15.92 -22.20 -8.49
C PRO A 344 16.52 -22.45 -9.87
N TRP A 345 17.06 -21.43 -10.54
CA TRP A 345 17.56 -21.56 -11.90
C TRP A 345 19.09 -21.70 -11.91
N ASN A 346 19.55 -22.95 -11.82
CA ASN A 346 20.82 -23.31 -12.40
C ASN A 346 20.59 -24.61 -13.14
N ASP A 347 20.30 -24.50 -14.43
CA ASP A 347 20.15 -25.64 -15.32
C ASP A 347 21.55 -26.00 -15.86
N PRO A 348 22.17 -27.11 -15.44
CA PRO A 348 23.35 -27.62 -16.12
C PRO A 348 22.85 -28.22 -17.44
N GLY A 349 22.95 -27.44 -18.51
CA GLY A 349 22.54 -27.85 -19.85
C GLY A 349 23.06 -29.24 -20.25
N PRO A 350 22.51 -29.84 -21.32
CA PRO A 350 22.66 -31.27 -21.59
C PRO A 350 24.14 -31.70 -21.65
N SER A 351 24.44 -32.81 -20.96
CA SER A 351 25.81 -33.31 -20.85
C SER A 351 26.45 -33.52 -22.23
N ARG A 352 27.79 -33.41 -22.29
CA ARG A 352 28.58 -33.63 -23.52
C ARG A 352 28.24 -34.96 -24.22
N THR A 353 27.77 -35.97 -23.47
CA THR A 353 27.37 -37.27 -23.99
C THR A 353 26.05 -37.19 -24.75
N LYS A 354 25.04 -36.51 -24.21
CA LYS A 354 23.74 -36.28 -24.87
C LYS A 354 23.89 -35.47 -26.16
N ARG A 355 24.76 -34.46 -26.15
CA ARG A 355 25.05 -33.62 -27.31
C ARG A 355 25.77 -34.36 -28.45
N LYS A 356 26.44 -35.48 -28.14
CA LYS A 356 27.15 -36.33 -29.11
C LYS A 356 26.24 -37.40 -29.72
N ALA A 357 25.31 -37.95 -28.94
CA ALA A 357 24.30 -38.90 -29.42
C ALA A 357 23.33 -38.25 -30.42
N GLN A 358 22.89 -37.02 -30.14
CA GLN A 358 21.95 -36.28 -31.01
C GLN A 358 22.56 -35.85 -32.36
N ARG A 359 23.90 -35.87 -32.48
CA ARG A 359 24.61 -35.51 -33.71
C ARG A 359 24.86 -36.72 -34.63
N ASN A 360 24.74 -37.95 -34.11
CA ASN A 360 25.11 -39.17 -34.81
C ASN A 360 23.91 -40.04 -35.24
N GLY A 361 22.68 -39.54 -35.13
CA GLY A 361 21.50 -40.23 -35.68
C GLY A 361 21.28 -41.64 -35.13
N GLY A 362 21.64 -41.90 -33.87
CA GLY A 362 21.36 -43.17 -33.21
C GLY A 362 19.90 -43.24 -32.75
N ASP A 363 19.30 -44.43 -32.89
CA ASP A 363 17.93 -44.74 -32.49
C ASP A 363 17.61 -44.20 -31.09
N THR A 364 16.43 -43.56 -31.01
CA THR A 364 15.79 -43.11 -29.78
C THR A 364 15.65 -44.30 -28.84
N PHE A 365 16.47 -44.34 -27.78
CA PHE A 365 16.11 -45.07 -26.57
C PHE A 365 14.75 -44.55 -26.11
N ASP A 366 13.84 -45.43 -25.71
CA ASP A 366 12.54 -45.10 -25.11
C ASP A 366 12.76 -44.13 -23.92
N GLU A 367 12.64 -42.82 -24.18
CA GLU A 367 12.89 -41.74 -23.22
C GLU A 367 11.74 -41.59 -22.19
N GLU A 368 10.64 -42.32 -22.37
CA GLU A 368 9.46 -42.22 -21.50
C GLU A 368 9.69 -42.80 -20.10
N ASP A 369 10.62 -43.75 -19.92
CA ASP A 369 10.73 -44.56 -18.69
C ASP A 369 11.57 -43.90 -17.56
N GLY A 370 11.96 -42.62 -17.72
CA GLY A 370 12.85 -41.94 -16.75
C GLY A 370 12.54 -40.48 -16.44
N MET A 371 11.48 -39.90 -17.00
CA MET A 371 11.10 -38.51 -16.72
C MET A 371 10.31 -38.40 -15.40
N PRO A 372 10.51 -37.34 -14.62
CA PRO A 372 9.76 -37.14 -13.38
C PRO A 372 8.26 -36.93 -13.65
N THR A 373 7.42 -37.54 -12.82
CA THR A 373 5.96 -37.41 -12.94
C THR A 373 5.49 -36.08 -12.33
N LEU A 374 4.98 -35.18 -13.17
CA LEU A 374 4.28 -33.97 -12.75
C LEU A 374 2.91 -33.95 -13.40
N LYS A 375 1.86 -33.99 -12.59
CA LYS A 375 0.48 -34.13 -13.06
C LYS A 375 -0.24 -32.79 -13.15
N ALA A 376 -0.05 -31.92 -12.14
CA ALA A 376 -0.68 -30.60 -12.12
C ALA A 376 0.14 -29.57 -11.32
N ILE A 377 0.00 -28.30 -11.70
CA ILE A 377 0.45 -27.14 -10.94
C ILE A 377 -0.74 -26.23 -10.64
N ILE A 378 -0.87 -25.83 -9.38
CA ILE A 378 -1.84 -24.85 -8.91
C ILE A 378 -1.10 -23.57 -8.54
N LEU A 379 -1.39 -22.48 -9.23
CA LEU A 379 -0.84 -21.16 -8.94
C LEU A 379 -1.82 -20.34 -8.10
N ASP A 380 -1.37 -19.92 -6.91
CA ASP A 380 -2.11 -19.02 -6.03
C ASP A 380 -1.86 -17.56 -6.45
N PHE A 381 -2.87 -16.94 -7.08
CA PHE A 381 -2.85 -15.54 -7.54
C PHE A 381 -3.42 -14.55 -6.52
N SER A 382 -3.64 -14.95 -5.27
CA SER A 382 -4.19 -14.07 -4.23
C SER A 382 -3.38 -12.79 -4.01
N SER A 383 -2.06 -12.85 -4.16
CA SER A 383 -1.13 -11.72 -4.05
C SER A 383 -0.81 -11.05 -5.40
N VAL A 384 -1.29 -11.60 -6.52
CA VAL A 384 -0.98 -11.10 -7.87
C VAL A 384 -1.97 -10.01 -8.25
N ASN A 385 -1.55 -8.76 -8.10
CA ASN A 385 -2.38 -7.60 -8.42
C ASN A 385 -2.57 -7.41 -9.94
N HIS A 386 -1.48 -7.51 -10.71
CA HIS A 386 -1.47 -7.25 -12.15
C HIS A 386 -0.48 -8.19 -12.84
N VAL A 387 -0.80 -8.55 -14.09
CA VAL A 387 0.13 -9.23 -15.00
C VAL A 387 0.30 -8.39 -16.25
N ASP A 388 1.50 -8.43 -16.79
CA ASP A 388 1.89 -7.79 -18.05
C ASP A 388 2.18 -8.85 -19.12
N ILE A 389 2.44 -8.40 -20.35
CA ILE A 389 2.70 -9.31 -21.48
C ILE A 389 3.93 -10.18 -21.19
N THR A 390 4.97 -9.60 -20.58
CA THR A 390 6.22 -10.33 -20.29
C THR A 390 6.01 -11.42 -19.24
N SER A 391 5.30 -11.16 -18.13
CA SER A 391 5.01 -12.20 -17.13
C SER A 391 4.12 -13.32 -17.70
N VAL A 392 3.13 -12.99 -18.52
CA VAL A 392 2.30 -14.00 -19.20
C VAL A 392 3.11 -14.84 -20.19
N GLN A 393 4.00 -14.22 -20.97
CA GLN A 393 4.90 -14.94 -21.86
C GLN A 393 5.83 -15.89 -21.09
N ARG A 394 6.34 -15.47 -19.92
CA ARG A 394 7.14 -16.35 -19.07
C ARG A 394 6.37 -17.55 -18.56
N LEU A 395 5.09 -17.39 -18.21
CA LEU A 395 4.25 -18.53 -17.83
C LEU A 395 4.07 -19.51 -19.01
N ILE A 396 3.91 -18.99 -20.24
CA ILE A 396 3.85 -19.83 -21.45
C ILE A 396 5.18 -20.60 -21.64
N ASP A 397 6.32 -19.94 -21.47
CA ASP A 397 7.63 -20.57 -21.61
C ASP A 397 7.81 -21.68 -20.57
N VAL A 398 7.43 -21.44 -19.31
CA VAL A 398 7.50 -22.44 -18.24
C VAL A 398 6.56 -23.62 -18.51
N ARG A 399 5.32 -23.39 -18.97
CA ARG A 399 4.42 -24.46 -19.43
C ARG A 399 5.09 -25.32 -20.48
N ASN A 400 5.60 -24.70 -21.54
CA ASN A 400 6.23 -25.43 -22.64
C ASN A 400 7.52 -26.16 -22.21
N GLN A 401 8.20 -25.71 -21.15
CA GLN A 401 9.34 -26.42 -20.56
C GLN A 401 8.90 -27.61 -19.73
N LEU A 402 7.89 -27.43 -18.86
CA LEU A 402 7.39 -28.53 -18.03
C LEU A 402 6.79 -29.64 -18.88
N ASP A 403 5.94 -29.31 -19.86
CA ASP A 403 5.35 -30.30 -20.77
C ASP A 403 6.40 -31.10 -21.57
N ARG A 404 7.63 -30.59 -21.70
CA ARG A 404 8.75 -31.29 -22.37
C ARG A 404 9.53 -32.24 -21.46
N TYR A 405 9.51 -32.01 -20.15
CA TYR A 405 10.37 -32.72 -19.19
C TYR A 405 9.59 -33.59 -18.22
N THR A 406 8.30 -33.79 -18.47
CA THR A 406 7.40 -34.57 -17.61
C THR A 406 6.76 -35.68 -18.42
N ALA A 407 6.69 -36.86 -17.83
CA ALA A 407 6.01 -38.03 -18.40
C ALA A 407 5.09 -38.66 -17.34
N PRO A 408 4.07 -39.43 -17.74
CA PRO A 408 3.66 -39.75 -19.11
C PRO A 408 2.77 -38.69 -19.79
N GLU A 409 2.32 -37.67 -19.05
CA GLU A 409 1.29 -36.73 -19.53
C GLU A 409 1.71 -35.26 -19.42
N THR A 410 0.96 -34.39 -20.11
CA THR A 410 1.09 -32.93 -19.99
C THR A 410 0.57 -32.44 -18.64
N VAL A 411 1.16 -31.34 -18.17
CA VAL A 411 0.87 -30.77 -16.85
C VAL A 411 -0.41 -29.95 -16.89
N ASP A 412 -1.33 -30.19 -15.96
CA ASP A 412 -2.52 -29.34 -15.80
C ASP A 412 -2.18 -28.02 -15.07
N TRP A 413 -2.60 -26.89 -15.64
CA TRP A 413 -2.35 -25.56 -15.08
C TRP A 413 -3.62 -24.97 -14.46
N HIS A 414 -3.72 -25.04 -13.14
CA HIS A 414 -4.80 -24.48 -12.35
C HIS A 414 -4.40 -23.11 -11.80
N PHE A 415 -5.32 -22.14 -11.80
CA PHE A 415 -5.11 -20.84 -11.16
C PHE A 415 -6.22 -20.57 -10.16
N ALA A 416 -5.86 -20.18 -8.95
CA ALA A 416 -6.78 -19.87 -7.87
C ALA A 416 -6.69 -18.39 -7.47
N CYS A 417 -7.75 -17.86 -6.87
CA CYS A 417 -7.75 -16.55 -6.20
C CYS A 417 -7.45 -15.35 -7.12
N ILE A 418 -7.76 -15.42 -8.42
CA ILE A 418 -7.57 -14.27 -9.32
C ILE A 418 -8.61 -13.19 -9.01
N SER A 419 -8.17 -12.05 -8.48
CA SER A 419 -9.01 -10.90 -8.18
C SER A 419 -9.21 -9.97 -9.37
N ASN A 420 -8.19 -9.78 -10.21
CA ASN A 420 -8.20 -8.80 -11.29
C ASN A 420 -8.76 -9.38 -12.61
N ARG A 421 -9.80 -8.73 -13.16
CA ARG A 421 -10.43 -9.09 -14.44
C ARG A 421 -9.45 -9.08 -15.61
N TRP A 422 -8.50 -8.14 -15.64
CA TRP A 422 -7.53 -8.01 -16.72
C TRP A 422 -6.48 -9.11 -16.66
N THR A 423 -6.07 -9.51 -15.45
CA THR A 423 -5.20 -10.67 -15.23
C THR A 423 -5.85 -11.95 -15.74
N LYS A 424 -7.11 -12.20 -15.36
CA LYS A 424 -7.86 -13.36 -15.86
C LYS A 424 -7.96 -13.34 -17.39
N ARG A 425 -8.25 -12.18 -17.99
CA ARG A 425 -8.35 -12.02 -19.45
C ARG A 425 -7.01 -12.29 -20.15
N ALA A 426 -5.91 -11.79 -19.61
CA ALA A 426 -4.58 -11.98 -20.17
C ALA A 426 -4.16 -13.46 -20.16
N LEU A 427 -4.42 -14.17 -19.06
CA LEU A 427 -4.19 -15.62 -18.95
C LEU A 427 -5.05 -16.41 -19.94
N VAL A 428 -6.34 -16.07 -20.08
CA VAL A 428 -7.23 -16.68 -21.09
C VAL A 428 -6.70 -16.48 -22.50
N SER A 429 -6.26 -15.26 -22.86
CA SER A 429 -5.71 -15.00 -24.19
C SER A 429 -4.41 -15.76 -24.46
N ALA A 430 -3.67 -16.12 -23.41
CA ALA A 430 -2.47 -16.96 -23.50
C ALA A 430 -2.78 -18.47 -23.58
N GLY A 431 -4.06 -18.84 -23.58
CA GLY A 431 -4.52 -20.23 -23.64
C GLY A 431 -4.46 -20.94 -22.29
N PHE A 432 -4.46 -20.22 -21.17
CA PHE A 432 -4.68 -20.79 -19.83
C PHE A 432 -6.17 -20.78 -19.47
N GLY A 433 -6.59 -21.65 -18.55
CA GLY A 433 -7.98 -21.75 -18.11
C GLY A 433 -8.86 -22.64 -19.00
N CYS A 434 -8.35 -23.03 -20.17
CA CYS A 434 -8.94 -24.02 -21.07
C CYS A 434 -7.95 -25.17 -21.27
N TRP A 435 -8.48 -26.36 -21.53
CA TRP A 435 -7.68 -27.55 -21.79
C TRP A 435 -6.98 -27.44 -23.15
N ARG A 436 -5.74 -27.93 -23.23
CA ARG A 436 -4.96 -27.95 -24.47
C ARG A 436 -4.22 -29.29 -24.57
N GLY A 437 -4.81 -30.27 -25.25
CA GLY A 437 -4.06 -31.50 -25.54
C GLY A 437 -4.83 -32.71 -26.07
N GLY A 438 -5.27 -32.65 -27.33
CA GLY A 438 -4.99 -33.75 -28.27
C GLY A 438 -5.87 -35.00 -28.26
N THR A 439 -7.07 -34.91 -28.84
CA THR A 439 -7.73 -35.83 -29.80
C THR A 439 -9.20 -35.42 -29.86
N GLU A 440 -9.72 -35.11 -31.05
CA GLU A 440 -11.16 -34.90 -31.26
C GLU A 440 -11.91 -36.10 -30.66
N GLY A 441 -12.76 -35.88 -29.66
CA GLY A 441 -13.58 -36.91 -29.03
C GLY A 441 -13.40 -37.17 -27.53
N ARG A 442 -12.36 -36.63 -26.86
CA ARG A 442 -12.16 -36.77 -25.39
C ARG A 442 -12.70 -35.60 -24.54
N GLU A 443 -13.45 -34.67 -25.14
CA GLU A 443 -13.99 -33.48 -24.44
C GLU A 443 -15.02 -33.81 -23.35
N HIS A 444 -15.67 -34.98 -23.41
CA HIS A 444 -16.73 -35.39 -22.48
C HIS A 444 -16.26 -36.17 -21.23
N GLN A 445 -14.95 -36.35 -21.01
CA GLN A 445 -14.41 -37.27 -19.99
C GLN A 445 -13.83 -36.59 -18.73
N TRP A 446 -13.99 -35.27 -18.58
CA TRP A 446 -13.37 -34.49 -17.51
C TRP A 446 -14.32 -34.14 -16.35
N ARG A 447 -13.85 -34.30 -15.11
CA ARG A 447 -14.58 -33.95 -13.89
C ARG A 447 -14.26 -32.52 -13.45
N SER A 448 -14.97 -31.55 -14.01
CA SER A 448 -14.87 -30.16 -13.55
C SER A 448 -15.64 -29.95 -12.25
N ILE A 449 -14.95 -29.42 -11.24
CA ILE A 449 -15.55 -29.02 -9.96
C ILE A 449 -15.84 -27.52 -10.03
N PHE A 450 -17.11 -27.15 -9.83
CA PHE A 450 -17.55 -25.76 -9.84
C PHE A 450 -18.02 -25.32 -8.46
N SER A 451 -17.57 -24.15 -8.02
CA SER A 451 -18.09 -23.51 -6.81
C SER A 451 -19.44 -22.86 -7.09
N VAL A 452 -20.48 -23.30 -6.38
CA VAL A 452 -21.85 -22.78 -6.51
C VAL A 452 -22.23 -22.05 -5.22
N ALA A 453 -22.59 -20.78 -5.33
CA ALA A 453 -23.15 -19.98 -4.25
C ALA A 453 -24.66 -20.23 -4.14
N GLU A 454 -25.18 -20.38 -2.92
CA GLU A 454 -26.62 -20.50 -2.67
C GLU A 454 -27.31 -19.13 -2.84
N ILE A 455 -28.22 -19.03 -3.81
CA ILE A 455 -29.07 -17.85 -4.07
C ILE A 455 -30.47 -18.15 -3.56
N GLY A 456 -30.60 -18.23 -2.24
CA GLY A 456 -31.89 -18.30 -1.55
C GLY A 456 -32.68 -19.60 -1.72
N VAL A 457 -33.77 -19.68 -0.96
CA VAL A 457 -34.68 -20.83 -0.87
C VAL A 457 -35.98 -20.49 -1.56
N ILE A 458 -36.35 -21.23 -2.61
CA ILE A 458 -37.70 -21.15 -3.18
C ILE A 458 -38.59 -22.02 -2.28
N LYS A 459 -39.50 -21.40 -1.54
CA LYS A 459 -40.66 -22.10 -0.99
C LYS A 459 -41.63 -22.30 -2.14
N GLU A 460 -41.96 -23.54 -2.49
CA GLU A 460 -43.16 -23.80 -3.29
C GLU A 460 -44.34 -23.31 -2.47
N ALA A 461 -44.89 -22.15 -2.84
CA ALA A 461 -46.21 -21.75 -2.39
C ALA A 461 -47.20 -22.71 -3.06
N ASN A 462 -47.94 -23.48 -2.26
CA ASN A 462 -49.19 -24.06 -2.76
C ASN A 462 -50.06 -22.89 -3.20
N GLY A 463 -50.62 -23.01 -4.39
CA GLY A 463 -51.09 -21.89 -5.20
C GLY A 463 -52.06 -20.95 -4.50
N GLU A 464 -51.92 -19.67 -4.83
CA GLU A 464 -52.99 -18.82 -5.34
C GLU A 464 -52.31 -17.56 -5.93
N ASP A 465 -52.67 -17.32 -7.19
CA ASP A 465 -52.51 -16.15 -8.05
C ASP A 465 -51.76 -14.92 -7.50
N ASP A 466 -50.64 -14.56 -8.16
CA ASP A 466 -50.26 -13.15 -8.28
C ASP A 466 -49.49 -12.91 -9.60
N GLU A 467 -50.09 -12.10 -10.46
CA GLU A 467 -49.51 -11.62 -11.72
C GLU A 467 -48.44 -10.55 -11.44
N GLY A 468 -47.29 -10.66 -12.12
CA GLY A 468 -46.45 -9.49 -12.38
C GLY A 468 -44.95 -9.67 -12.15
N GLY A 469 -44.20 -9.71 -13.26
CA GLY A 469 -42.77 -9.36 -13.28
C GLY A 469 -41.86 -10.41 -13.89
N GLU A 470 -41.86 -10.54 -15.22
CA GLU A 470 -40.75 -11.14 -15.95
C GLU A 470 -39.51 -10.25 -15.79
N VAL A 471 -38.56 -10.70 -14.97
CA VAL A 471 -37.17 -10.27 -15.05
C VAL A 471 -36.39 -11.44 -15.63
N GLU A 472 -36.17 -11.40 -16.95
CA GLU A 472 -35.23 -12.29 -17.64
C GLU A 472 -33.83 -12.12 -17.03
N ALA A 473 -33.44 -13.04 -16.17
CA ALA A 473 -32.05 -13.23 -15.77
C ALA A 473 -31.46 -14.35 -16.64
N GLU A 474 -30.99 -13.99 -17.84
CA GLU A 474 -30.13 -14.86 -18.63
C GLU A 474 -28.90 -15.27 -17.80
N GLY A 475 -28.75 -16.57 -17.52
CA GLY A 475 -27.49 -17.13 -17.00
C GLY A 475 -27.57 -18.08 -15.80
N ALA A 476 -28.73 -18.32 -15.20
CA ALA A 476 -28.85 -19.26 -14.07
C ALA A 476 -29.14 -20.70 -14.53
N SER A 477 -28.09 -21.52 -14.72
CA SER A 477 -28.28 -22.96 -14.91
C SER A 477 -28.63 -23.64 -13.58
N VAL A 478 -29.81 -24.27 -13.53
CA VAL A 478 -30.25 -25.07 -12.39
C VAL A 478 -29.41 -26.35 -12.34
N VAL A 479 -28.51 -26.47 -11.36
CA VAL A 479 -27.72 -27.69 -11.17
C VAL A 479 -28.58 -28.75 -10.48
N THR A 480 -29.06 -29.74 -11.23
CA THR A 480 -29.56 -31.02 -10.68
C THR A 480 -28.43 -32.04 -10.65
N PRO A 481 -28.16 -32.71 -9.51
CA PRO A 481 -27.19 -33.79 -9.48
C PRO A 481 -27.66 -34.94 -10.38
N ILE A 482 -26.77 -35.45 -11.23
CA ILE A 482 -27.01 -36.60 -12.10
C ILE A 482 -27.21 -37.84 -11.21
N ALA A 483 -28.40 -38.44 -11.26
CA ALA A 483 -28.69 -39.69 -10.57
C ALA A 483 -28.11 -40.86 -11.37
N THR A 484 -27.30 -41.71 -10.73
CA THR A 484 -26.84 -42.99 -11.28
C THR A 484 -28.05 -43.92 -11.50
N PRO A 485 -28.24 -44.52 -12.69
CA PRO A 485 -29.39 -45.38 -12.94
C PRO A 485 -29.13 -46.77 -12.34
N GLY A 486 -29.91 -47.12 -11.32
CA GLY A 486 -29.99 -48.51 -10.85
C GLY A 486 -30.01 -48.65 -9.34
N GLN A 487 -31.16 -48.37 -8.72
CA GLN A 487 -31.70 -49.13 -7.58
C GLN A 487 -33.08 -48.58 -7.22
N GLY A 488 -34.11 -49.41 -7.44
CA GLY A 488 -35.48 -49.10 -7.07
C GLY A 488 -35.63 -49.09 -5.55
N VAL A 489 -35.58 -47.91 -4.94
CA VAL A 489 -35.95 -47.70 -3.54
C VAL A 489 -37.15 -46.77 -3.48
N LYS A 490 -38.28 -47.28 -2.98
CA LYS A 490 -39.51 -46.52 -2.72
C LYS A 490 -39.20 -45.35 -1.75
N ARG A 491 -39.10 -44.11 -2.25
CA ARG A 491 -38.90 -42.91 -1.42
C ARG A 491 -40.25 -42.35 -0.94
N ARG A 492 -40.40 -42.27 0.39
CA ARG A 492 -41.43 -41.45 1.07
C ARG A 492 -41.33 -40.00 0.57
N ARG A 493 -42.48 -39.39 0.29
CA ARG A 493 -42.62 -37.96 -0.06
C ARG A 493 -42.23 -37.09 1.14
N HIS A 494 -40.99 -36.63 1.19
CA HIS A 494 -40.63 -35.40 1.92
C HIS A 494 -40.69 -34.22 0.95
N SER A 495 -41.25 -33.08 1.38
CA SER A 495 -41.28 -31.86 0.59
C SER A 495 -39.85 -31.50 0.18
N LYS A 496 -39.61 -31.39 -1.13
CA LYS A 496 -38.30 -31.02 -1.67
C LYS A 496 -38.21 -29.51 -1.70
N THR A 497 -37.68 -28.89 -0.64
CA THR A 497 -37.14 -27.53 -0.76
C THR A 497 -36.02 -27.54 -1.80
N LYS A 498 -36.27 -26.98 -2.98
CA LYS A 498 -35.24 -26.78 -4.02
C LYS A 498 -34.44 -25.53 -3.67
N ARG A 499 -33.13 -25.70 -3.47
CA ARG A 499 -32.19 -24.60 -3.28
C ARG A 499 -31.73 -24.12 -4.64
N LYS A 500 -31.81 -22.81 -4.90
CA LYS A 500 -31.30 -22.20 -6.14
C LYS A 500 -29.84 -21.86 -5.91
N GLY A 501 -28.97 -22.24 -6.84
CA GLY A 501 -27.55 -21.93 -6.78
C GLY A 501 -27.08 -21.20 -8.04
N ALA A 502 -26.07 -20.35 -7.93
CA ALA A 502 -25.35 -19.82 -9.09
C ALA A 502 -23.86 -20.12 -9.00
N ILE A 503 -23.26 -20.29 -10.16
CA ILE A 503 -21.85 -20.60 -10.28
C ILE A 503 -21.04 -19.32 -10.09
N ILE A 504 -20.01 -19.37 -9.24
CA ILE A 504 -19.17 -18.20 -8.90
C ILE A 504 -18.22 -17.85 -10.05
N GLN A 505 -17.80 -18.83 -10.86
CA GLN A 505 -16.89 -18.66 -11.99
C GLN A 505 -17.41 -19.36 -13.26
N GLY A 506 -17.10 -18.80 -14.43
CA GLY A 506 -17.67 -19.27 -15.71
C GLY A 506 -17.32 -20.73 -16.04
N LEU A 507 -18.36 -21.50 -16.41
CA LEU A 507 -18.29 -22.91 -16.83
C LEU A 507 -17.26 -23.18 -17.93
N ASN A 508 -17.09 -22.24 -18.85
CA ASN A 508 -16.22 -22.39 -20.02
C ASN A 508 -14.71 -22.30 -19.69
N ARG A 509 -14.33 -22.10 -18.42
CA ARG A 509 -12.93 -22.04 -17.98
C ARG A 509 -12.70 -22.85 -16.70
N PRO A 510 -12.71 -24.19 -16.78
CA PRO A 510 -12.74 -25.09 -15.61
C PRO A 510 -11.43 -25.11 -14.81
N LEU A 511 -10.33 -24.56 -15.33
CA LEU A 511 -9.04 -24.50 -14.61
C LEU A 511 -8.85 -23.20 -13.82
N PHE A 512 -9.86 -22.32 -13.79
CA PHE A 512 -9.91 -21.20 -12.86
C PHE A 512 -10.76 -21.55 -11.65
N HIS A 513 -10.20 -21.26 -10.48
CA HIS A 513 -10.78 -21.60 -9.19
C HIS A 513 -10.94 -20.36 -8.31
N VAL A 514 -11.95 -20.39 -7.45
CA VAL A 514 -12.19 -19.33 -6.46
C VAL A 514 -11.14 -19.40 -5.34
N ASP A 515 -10.81 -20.60 -4.90
CA ASP A 515 -9.89 -20.87 -3.81
C ASP A 515 -8.95 -22.05 -4.13
N LEU A 516 -7.95 -22.26 -3.26
CA LEU A 516 -6.98 -23.34 -3.40
C LEU A 516 -7.57 -24.73 -3.13
N THR A 517 -8.60 -24.81 -2.30
CA THR A 517 -9.22 -26.10 -1.96
C THR A 517 -9.94 -26.68 -3.17
N ASN A 518 -10.75 -25.88 -3.87
CA ASN A 518 -11.42 -26.29 -5.10
C ASN A 518 -10.40 -26.57 -6.21
N ALA A 519 -9.35 -25.75 -6.31
CA ALA A 519 -8.27 -26.00 -7.27
C ALA A 519 -7.60 -27.36 -7.06
N LEU A 520 -7.27 -27.70 -5.81
CA LEU A 520 -6.66 -28.97 -5.45
C LEU A 520 -7.61 -30.14 -5.70
N GLN A 521 -8.87 -30.04 -5.27
CA GLN A 521 -9.85 -31.09 -5.49
C GLN A 521 -10.10 -31.33 -6.98
N SER A 522 -10.17 -30.26 -7.78
CA SER A 522 -10.32 -30.36 -9.23
C SER A 522 -9.10 -31.02 -9.87
N ALA A 523 -7.89 -30.67 -9.43
CA ALA A 523 -6.67 -31.30 -9.93
C ALA A 523 -6.60 -32.79 -9.58
N ILE A 524 -6.96 -33.17 -8.34
CA ILE A 524 -7.02 -34.58 -7.92
C ILE A 524 -8.08 -35.35 -8.73
N ALA A 525 -9.29 -34.80 -8.86
CA ALA A 525 -10.36 -35.44 -9.61
C ALA A 525 -10.01 -35.66 -11.08
N ASN A 526 -9.27 -34.72 -11.68
CA ASN A 526 -8.76 -34.85 -13.05
C ASN A 526 -7.73 -35.98 -13.14
N VAL A 527 -6.77 -36.03 -12.21
CA VAL A 527 -5.74 -37.07 -12.15
C VAL A 527 -6.34 -38.47 -11.97
N GLU A 528 -7.29 -38.61 -11.05
CA GLU A 528 -7.97 -39.89 -10.79
C GLU A 528 -8.79 -40.33 -12.01
N ALA A 529 -9.52 -39.40 -12.63
CA ALA A 529 -10.29 -39.71 -13.84
C ALA A 529 -9.40 -40.21 -14.99
N ARG A 530 -8.19 -39.67 -15.15
CA ARG A 530 -7.23 -40.14 -16.16
C ARG A 530 -6.73 -41.55 -15.85
N HIS A 531 -6.38 -41.81 -14.58
CA HIS A 531 -5.91 -43.13 -14.14
C HIS A 531 -6.97 -44.22 -14.31
N ASP A 532 -8.25 -43.92 -14.00
CA ASP A 532 -9.37 -44.83 -14.23
C ASP A 532 -9.50 -45.20 -15.72
N ILE A 533 -9.23 -44.25 -16.62
CA ILE A 533 -9.29 -44.45 -18.07
C ILE A 533 -8.13 -45.33 -18.55
N GLU A 534 -6.89 -45.06 -18.15
CA GLU A 534 -5.72 -45.89 -18.50
C GLU A 534 -5.93 -47.35 -18.09
N HIS A 535 -6.47 -47.58 -16.88
CA HIS A 535 -6.83 -48.91 -16.42
C HIS A 535 -7.95 -49.54 -17.27
N SER A 536 -8.97 -48.78 -17.66
CA SER A 536 -10.06 -49.31 -18.51
C SER A 536 -9.60 -49.71 -19.91
N VAL A 537 -8.67 -48.94 -20.50
CA VAL A 537 -8.13 -49.19 -21.85
C VAL A 537 -7.13 -50.36 -21.84
N GLY A 538 -6.31 -50.50 -20.79
CA GLY A 538 -5.37 -51.61 -20.62
C GLY A 538 -6.04 -52.96 -20.38
N VAL A 539 -7.25 -52.98 -19.79
CA VAL A 539 -8.03 -54.24 -19.63
C VAL A 539 -8.58 -54.71 -20.98
N THR A 540 -9.07 -53.82 -21.84
CA THR A 540 -9.61 -54.18 -23.16
C THR A 540 -8.58 -54.73 -24.14
N THR A 541 -7.30 -54.38 -24.03
CA THR A 541 -6.23 -54.90 -24.89
C THR A 541 -5.69 -56.27 -24.43
N SER A 542 -5.91 -56.66 -23.17
CA SER A 542 -5.44 -57.95 -22.62
C SER A 542 -6.41 -59.12 -22.78
N THR A 543 -7.69 -58.86 -23.09
CA THR A 543 -8.71 -59.91 -23.29
C THR A 543 -8.95 -60.28 -24.75
N GLY A 544 -8.09 -59.80 -25.66
CA GLY A 544 -8.15 -60.05 -27.10
C GLY A 544 -6.83 -60.60 -27.63
N SER A 545 -6.39 -61.74 -27.10
CA SER A 545 -5.32 -62.56 -27.68
C SER A 545 -5.69 -64.03 -27.62
#